data_AF-A0A2V9ZVV6-F1
#
_entry.id   AF-A0A2V9ZVV6-F1
#
_cell.length_a   1.000
_cell.length_b   1.000
_cell.length_c   1.000
_cell.angle_alpha   90.00
_cell.angle_beta   90.00
_cell.angle_gamma   90.00
#
_symmetry.space_group_name_H-M   'P 1'
#
loop_
_entity.id
_entity.type
_entity.pdbx_description
1 polymer ?
#
loop_
_entity_poly.entity_id
_entity_poly.type
_entity_poly.pdbx_seq_one_letter_code
_entity_poly.pdbx_strand_id
1 'polypeptide(L)'
;MPGPGRKRDPFVSPVQARLEGMNVACSGGPRCLAVNEIVLRGVVKSANGMIAVVENAAQKTYFLHENQPIYNGFVERITPDSVVFKEHYLDNLGHDSQREVVKTVNAPVV
;
A
#
# COMPACT_ATOMS: atom_id res chain seq x y z
N MET A 1 -21.68 26.82 32.82
CA MET A 1 -21.11 27.42 31.58
C MET A 1 -20.80 26.29 30.60
N PRO A 2 -21.63 26.02 29.59
CA PRO A 2 -21.30 25.04 28.54
C PRO A 2 -20.41 25.68 27.47
N GLY A 3 -19.33 24.99 27.08
CA GLY A 3 -18.30 25.48 26.15
C GLY A 3 -18.74 25.54 24.67
N PRO A 4 -17.97 26.22 23.80
CA PRO A 4 -18.38 26.52 22.44
C PRO A 4 -18.41 25.26 21.56
N GLY A 5 -19.59 24.96 21.03
CA GLY A 5 -19.80 23.91 20.04
C GLY A 5 -18.99 24.22 18.79
N ARG A 6 -18.07 23.31 18.44
CA ARG A 6 -17.44 23.31 17.12
C ARG A 6 -18.54 23.14 16.07
N LYS A 7 -18.74 24.18 15.24
CA LYS A 7 -19.55 24.14 14.02
C LYS A 7 -19.03 22.96 13.17
N ARG A 8 -19.77 21.85 13.12
CA ARG A 8 -19.62 20.84 12.06
C ARG A 8 -20.54 21.32 10.95
N ASP A 9 -19.96 21.75 9.83
CA ASP A 9 -20.73 22.27 8.70
C ASP A 9 -21.72 21.20 8.20
N PRO A 10 -23.04 21.44 8.27
CA PRO A 10 -24.05 20.46 7.92
C PRO A 10 -24.13 20.17 6.42
N PHE A 11 -23.34 20.88 5.61
CA PHE A 11 -23.23 20.70 4.17
C PHE A 11 -21.98 19.90 3.75
N VAL A 12 -21.14 19.47 4.70
CA VAL A 12 -20.09 18.49 4.39
C VAL A 12 -20.76 17.15 4.14
N SER A 13 -20.80 16.73 2.88
CA SER A 13 -21.34 15.44 2.49
C SER A 13 -20.60 14.32 3.26
N PRO A 14 -21.30 13.42 3.97
CA PRO A 14 -20.69 12.27 4.63
C PRO A 14 -19.90 11.37 3.67
N VAL A 15 -20.17 11.49 2.36
CA VAL A 15 -19.44 10.77 1.30
C VAL A 15 -18.03 11.34 1.12
N GLN A 16 -17.85 12.65 1.20
CA GLN A 16 -16.53 13.29 1.11
C GLN A 16 -15.67 13.01 2.35
N ALA A 17 -16.28 12.97 3.54
CA ALA A 17 -15.59 12.54 4.75
C ALA A 17 -15.07 11.08 4.68
N ARG A 18 -15.67 10.24 3.82
CA ARG A 18 -15.21 8.86 3.58
C ARG A 18 -14.03 8.81 2.62
N LEU A 19 -14.00 9.68 1.60
CA LEU A 19 -12.81 9.86 0.76
C LEU A 19 -11.65 10.49 1.53
N GLU A 20 -11.93 11.40 2.47
CA GLU A 20 -10.96 11.95 3.43
C GLU A 20 -10.56 10.95 4.56
N GLY A 21 -11.05 9.71 4.51
CA GLY A 21 -10.49 8.60 5.28
C GLY A 21 -9.52 7.74 4.46
N MET A 22 -9.56 7.88 3.13
CA MET A 22 -8.70 7.17 2.18
C MET A 22 -7.46 7.98 1.80
N ASN A 23 -7.43 9.29 2.08
CA ASN A 23 -6.19 10.07 2.15
C ASN A 23 -5.52 9.86 3.51
N VAL A 24 -5.18 8.61 3.84
CA VAL A 24 -4.24 8.34 4.94
C VAL A 24 -3.04 9.24 4.70
N ALA A 25 -2.92 10.30 5.50
CA ALA A 25 -1.86 11.28 5.43
C ALA A 25 -0.56 10.49 5.43
N CYS A 26 0.04 10.42 4.25
CA CYS A 26 1.01 9.42 3.96
C CYS A 26 2.34 9.85 4.59
N SER A 27 2.46 9.57 5.88
CA SER A 27 3.46 10.13 6.80
C SER A 27 4.85 9.50 6.62
N GLY A 28 5.08 8.85 5.48
CA GLY A 28 6.25 8.05 5.18
C GLY A 28 6.09 6.60 5.62
N GLY A 29 6.75 5.71 4.88
CA GLY A 29 6.78 4.27 5.15
C GLY A 29 6.11 3.44 4.04
N PRO A 30 6.03 2.12 4.23
CA PRO A 30 5.52 1.18 3.21
C PRO A 30 4.03 1.36 2.89
N ARG A 31 3.27 2.06 3.75
CA ARG A 31 1.86 2.43 3.51
C ARG A 31 1.67 3.50 2.45
N CYS A 32 2.76 4.13 1.99
CA CYS A 32 2.76 5.16 0.94
C CYS A 32 3.40 4.67 -0.35
N LEU A 33 3.67 3.37 -0.41
CA LEU A 33 4.29 2.74 -1.54
C LEU A 33 3.19 2.19 -2.44
N ALA A 34 3.08 2.75 -3.64
CA ALA A 34 2.17 2.25 -4.65
C ALA A 34 2.76 1.00 -5.32
N VAL A 35 1.94 -0.03 -5.53
CA VAL A 35 2.37 -1.33 -6.13
C VAL A 35 3.14 -1.14 -7.44
N ASN A 36 2.78 -0.13 -8.25
CA ASN A 36 3.45 0.13 -9.52
C ASN A 36 4.92 0.57 -9.33
N GLU A 37 5.23 1.32 -8.28
CA GLU A 37 6.57 1.84 -7.99
C GLU A 37 7.46 0.83 -7.26
N ILE A 38 6.88 -0.29 -6.79
CA ILE A 38 7.60 -1.35 -6.06
C ILE A 38 8.48 -2.15 -7.02
N VAL A 39 9.77 -2.18 -6.69
CA VAL A 39 10.77 -3.08 -7.28
C VAL A 39 11.22 -4.07 -6.21
N LEU A 40 10.99 -5.37 -6.44
CA LEU A 40 11.45 -6.42 -5.53
C LEU A 40 12.96 -6.62 -5.68
N ARG A 41 13.70 -6.44 -4.59
CA ARG A 41 15.15 -6.66 -4.54
C ARG A 41 15.54 -8.02 -4.03
N GLY A 42 14.76 -8.55 -3.10
CA GLY A 42 15.00 -9.88 -2.56
C GLY A 42 13.99 -10.23 -1.48
N VAL A 43 14.05 -11.47 -1.04
CA VAL A 43 13.24 -11.97 0.06
C VAL A 43 14.18 -12.59 1.08
N VAL A 44 14.05 -12.21 2.34
CA VAL A 44 14.83 -12.74 3.44
C VAL A 44 13.94 -13.55 4.36
N LYS A 45 14.45 -14.70 4.81
CA LYS A 45 13.74 -15.53 5.79
C LYS A 45 14.09 -15.02 7.20
N SER A 46 13.08 -14.67 7.97
CA SER A 46 13.20 -14.30 9.38
C SER A 46 12.61 -15.41 10.27
N ALA A 47 12.91 -15.37 11.57
CA ALA A 47 12.38 -16.32 12.55
C ALA A 47 10.84 -16.30 12.62
N ASN A 48 10.22 -15.15 12.30
CA ASN A 48 8.79 -14.92 12.37
C ASN A 48 8.07 -14.95 11.01
N GLY A 49 8.77 -15.29 9.91
CA GLY A 49 8.18 -15.32 8.57
C GLY A 49 9.12 -14.83 7.47
N MET A 50 8.61 -14.74 6.24
CA MET A 50 9.37 -14.16 5.12
C MET A 50 9.19 -12.64 5.08
N ILE A 51 10.27 -11.95 4.76
CA ILE A 51 10.31 -10.49 4.64
C ILE A 51 10.76 -10.16 3.23
N ALA A 52 9.93 -9.45 2.50
CA ALA A 52 10.29 -8.93 1.19
C ALA A 52 11.01 -7.59 1.34
N VAL A 53 12.17 -7.49 0.70
CA VAL A 53 12.94 -6.25 0.59
C VAL A 53 12.60 -5.61 -0.73
N VAL A 54 11.96 -4.45 -0.67
CA VAL A 54 11.51 -3.71 -1.86
C VAL A 54 12.12 -2.34 -1.90
N GLU A 55 12.23 -1.78 -3.10
CA GLU A 55 12.65 -0.39 -3.32
C GLU A 55 11.61 0.37 -4.15
N ASN A 56 11.59 1.69 -4.00
CA ASN A 56 10.86 2.57 -4.89
C ASN A 56 11.77 3.20 -5.96
N ALA A 57 11.18 3.96 -6.88
CA ALA A 57 11.92 4.72 -7.90
C ALA A 57 12.93 5.75 -7.33
N ALA A 58 12.72 6.21 -6.10
CA ALA A 58 13.63 7.08 -5.36
C ALA A 58 14.71 6.30 -4.56
N GLN A 59 14.91 5.01 -4.84
CA GLN A 59 15.89 4.14 -4.20
C GLN A 59 15.72 4.04 -2.67
N LYS A 60 14.50 4.27 -2.16
CA LYS A 60 14.19 4.03 -0.75
C LYS A 60 13.80 2.58 -0.56
N THR A 61 14.53 1.90 0.31
CA THR A 61 14.29 0.50 0.65
C THR A 61 13.25 0.39 1.77
N TYR A 62 12.32 -0.56 1.62
CA TYR A 62 11.28 -0.90 2.57
C TYR A 62 11.25 -2.40 2.81
N PHE A 63 10.86 -2.78 4.03
CA PHE A 63 10.62 -4.16 4.41
C PHE A 63 9.12 -4.41 4.46
N LEU A 64 8.68 -5.43 3.75
CA LEU A 64 7.29 -5.86 3.69
C LEU A 64 7.13 -7.25 4.29
N HIS A 65 6.04 -7.41 5.03
CA HIS A 65 5.61 -8.68 5.61
C HIS A 65 4.34 -9.18 4.92
N GLU A 66 4.04 -10.46 5.10
CA GLU A 66 2.79 -11.06 4.65
C GLU A 66 1.59 -10.35 5.33
N ASN A 67 0.50 -10.13 4.58
CA ASN A 67 -0.69 -9.41 5.03
C ASN A 67 -0.48 -7.93 5.39
N GLN A 68 0.65 -7.34 4.97
CA GLN A 68 0.91 -5.93 5.25
C GLN A 68 0.18 -5.02 4.25
N PRO A 69 -0.53 -3.97 4.72
CA PRO A 69 -1.16 -2.99 3.85
C PRO A 69 -0.12 -2.02 3.26
N ILE A 70 -0.36 -1.65 2.01
CA ILE A 70 0.38 -0.67 1.21
C ILE A 70 -0.59 0.39 0.68
N TYR A 71 -0.11 1.35 -0.13
CA TYR A 71 -0.91 2.52 -0.49
C TYR A 71 -2.22 2.16 -1.21
N ASN A 72 -2.11 1.38 -2.28
CA ASN A 72 -3.22 0.99 -3.13
C ASN A 72 -3.48 -0.53 -3.05
N GLY A 73 -3.23 -1.16 -1.90
CA GLY A 73 -3.33 -2.61 -1.82
C GLY A 73 -2.80 -3.23 -0.54
N PHE A 74 -2.54 -4.53 -0.61
CA PHE A 74 -1.88 -5.28 0.45
C PHE A 74 -1.03 -6.42 -0.11
N VAL A 75 -0.06 -6.87 0.69
CA VAL A 75 0.73 -8.06 0.40
C VAL A 75 -0.13 -9.28 0.70
N GLU A 76 -0.47 -10.04 -0.33
CA GLU A 76 -1.23 -11.27 -0.14
C GLU A 76 -0.33 -12.41 0.34
N ARG A 77 0.80 -12.59 -0.33
CA ARG A 77 1.73 -13.67 -0.03
C ARG A 77 3.14 -13.32 -0.44
N ILE A 78 4.10 -13.74 0.35
CA ILE A 78 5.52 -13.67 0.00
C ILE A 78 5.98 -15.08 -0.34
N THR A 79 6.77 -15.23 -1.38
CA THR A 79 7.46 -16.45 -1.80
C THR A 79 8.96 -16.17 -1.89
N PRO A 80 9.83 -17.19 -1.88
CA PRO A 80 11.28 -16.95 -1.89
C PRO A 80 11.77 -16.17 -3.13
N ASP A 81 11.10 -16.34 -4.26
CA ASP A 81 11.50 -15.74 -5.55
C ASP A 81 10.57 -14.61 -6.02
N SER A 82 9.42 -14.43 -5.35
CA SER A 82 8.37 -13.51 -5.80
C SER A 82 7.48 -13.03 -4.65
N VAL A 83 6.74 -11.95 -4.89
CA VAL A 83 5.75 -11.41 -3.96
C VAL A 83 4.46 -11.14 -4.70
N VAL A 84 3.35 -11.59 -4.13
CA VAL A 84 2.01 -11.41 -4.66
C VAL A 84 1.35 -10.26 -3.92
N PHE A 85 0.94 -9.25 -4.68
CA PHE A 85 0.24 -8.08 -4.19
C PHE A 85 -1.20 -8.08 -4.70
N LYS A 86 -2.15 -7.71 -3.84
CA LYS A 86 -3.50 -7.34 -4.26
C LYS A 86 -3.61 -5.84 -4.32
N GLU A 87 -3.68 -5.31 -5.53
CA GLU A 87 -3.85 -3.90 -5.83
C GLU A 87 -5.33 -3.59 -6.03
N HIS A 88 -5.81 -2.50 -5.42
CA HIS A 88 -7.07 -1.86 -5.77
C HIS A 88 -6.81 -0.83 -6.87
N TYR A 89 -7.49 -0.99 -7.99
CA TYR A 89 -7.44 -0.05 -9.12
C TYR A 89 -8.83 0.48 -9.41
N LEU A 90 -8.91 1.76 -9.75
CA LEU A 90 -10.13 2.38 -10.21
C LEU A 90 -10.24 2.19 -11.72
N ASP A 91 -11.28 1.49 -12.16
CA ASP A 91 -11.56 1.35 -13.59
C ASP A 91 -12.03 2.69 -14.19
N ASN A 92 -11.98 2.84 -15.51
CA ASN A 92 -12.39 4.08 -16.21
C ASN A 92 -13.88 4.42 -15.97
N LEU A 93 -14.67 3.43 -15.55
CA LEU A 93 -16.06 3.58 -15.13
C LEU A 93 -16.26 3.98 -13.65
N GLY A 94 -15.18 4.15 -12.88
CA GLY A 94 -15.23 4.53 -11.47
C GLY A 94 -15.51 3.39 -10.49
N HIS A 95 -15.43 2.13 -10.95
CA HIS A 95 -15.56 0.96 -10.07
C HIS A 95 -14.20 0.60 -9.44
N ASP A 96 -14.19 0.36 -8.12
CA ASP A 96 -13.04 -0.21 -7.42
C ASP A 96 -12.96 -1.70 -7.75
N SER A 97 -11.90 -2.08 -8.45
CA SER A 97 -11.60 -3.45 -8.84
C SER A 97 -10.28 -3.88 -8.22
N GLN A 98 -10.15 -5.18 -7.93
CA GLN A 98 -8.90 -5.74 -7.41
C GLN A 98 -8.14 -6.46 -8.51
N ARG A 99 -6.83 -6.23 -8.59
CA ARG A 99 -5.91 -6.93 -9.48
C ARG A 99 -4.78 -7.56 -8.69
N GLU A 100 -4.44 -8.79 -9.05
CA GLU A 100 -3.24 -9.44 -8.56
C GLU A 100 -2.02 -8.99 -9.36
N VAL A 101 -0.98 -8.54 -8.66
CA VAL A 101 0.29 -8.11 -9.23
C VAL A 101 1.40 -8.95 -8.61
N VAL A 102 2.05 -9.77 -9.43
CA VAL A 102 3.19 -10.58 -9.00
C VAL A 102 4.47 -9.84 -9.36
N LYS A 103 5.32 -9.58 -8.36
CA LYS A 103 6.66 -9.03 -8.55
C LYS A 103 7.67 -10.12 -8.30
N THR A 104 8.54 -10.38 -9.26
CA THR A 104 9.66 -11.34 -9.14
C THR A 104 10.95 -10.61 -8.81
N VAL A 105 11.91 -11.31 -8.22
CA VAL A 105 13.23 -10.75 -7.95
C VAL A 105 13.90 -10.49 -9.30
N ASN A 106 14.02 -9.23 -9.69
CA ASN A 106 14.76 -8.85 -10.88
C ASN A 106 16.25 -8.79 -10.52
N ALA A 107 16.87 -9.95 -10.36
CA ALA A 107 18.33 -10.02 -10.32
C ALA A 107 18.84 -9.67 -11.72
N PRO A 108 19.75 -8.70 -11.88
CA PRO A 108 20.39 -8.49 -13.17
C PRO A 108 21.09 -9.80 -13.56
N VAL A 109 20.78 -10.29 -14.76
CA VAL A 109 21.56 -11.36 -15.39
C VAL A 109 22.97 -10.81 -15.56
N VAL A 110 23.92 -11.39 -14.82
CA VAL A 110 25.36 -11.08 -14.89
C VAL A 110 25.95 -11.66 -16.17
#